data_AF-L1LCZ6-F1
#
_entry.id   AF-L1LCZ6-F1
#
_cell.length_a   1.000
_cell.length_b   1.000
_cell.length_c   1.000
_cell.angle_alpha   90.00
_cell.angle_beta   90.00
_cell.angle_gamma   90.00
#
_symmetry.space_group_name_H-M   'P 1'
#
loop_
_entity.id
_entity.type
_entity.pdbx_description
1 polymer ?
#
loop_
_entity_poly.entity_id
_entity_poly.type
_entity_poly.pdbx_seq_one_letter_code
_entity_poly.pdbx_strand_id
1 'polypeptide(L)'
;MVGVTFDVLSTPDSGHYSFSGGFDGVYLFIKYTPKPGFEVVKVTHGVHVLWEAGASLLSLTLHKLGNLPVALLLHFDGSDLFFVFENLEWKSVPKADYENKLHGHHHNLDPEELVLDFAHVDPEKAVSLPVKYGQYLVNTYIPGLGVVFVGVKEGDDVLWKAGHAGDKCLHAAVHALNGVPEFARLALVESGHALEKHFKKVDGKWAPITLKAYHEQRAPKEPSAASVDLSSDKHDHVFCCKGAPYGLPFDAFIASLLAKITKVVDGGVTLWEAKEGERGLHVTLAHDGLHANLVVLTPDGVKEHGFVKKDGKWVSADGNFPTHLKLLVN
;
A
#
# COMPACT_ATOMS: atom_id res chain seq x y z
N MET A 1 -17.23 18.42 -16.25
CA MET A 1 -16.21 17.81 -15.38
C MET A 1 -15.46 18.92 -14.67
N VAL A 2 -14.91 18.63 -13.48
CA VAL A 2 -14.08 19.58 -12.74
C VAL A 2 -12.61 19.30 -13.08
N GLY A 3 -11.95 20.26 -13.71
CA GLY A 3 -10.53 20.16 -14.02
C GLY A 3 -9.67 20.35 -12.78
N VAL A 4 -8.73 19.43 -12.55
CA VAL A 4 -7.78 19.46 -11.43
C VAL A 4 -6.34 19.47 -11.92
N THR A 5 -5.47 20.17 -11.20
CA THR A 5 -4.02 20.11 -11.40
C THR A 5 -3.44 19.09 -10.44
N PHE A 6 -2.66 18.14 -10.97
CA PHE A 6 -1.89 17.19 -10.18
C PHE A 6 -0.45 17.69 -10.05
N ASP A 7 -0.01 18.00 -8.83
CA ASP A 7 1.39 18.29 -8.54
C ASP A 7 2.04 17.05 -7.91
N VAL A 8 3.13 16.56 -8.49
CA VAL A 8 3.84 15.35 -8.02
C VAL A 8 4.45 15.50 -6.63
N LEU A 9 4.57 16.74 -6.12
CA LEU A 9 4.96 17.04 -4.75
C LEU A 9 3.77 17.18 -3.79
N SER A 10 2.56 17.37 -4.30
CA SER A 10 1.40 17.63 -3.44
C SER A 10 0.96 16.40 -2.67
N THR A 11 0.31 16.64 -1.52
CA THR A 11 -0.42 15.59 -0.80
C THR A 11 -1.68 15.26 -1.61
N PRO A 12 -1.80 14.03 -2.15
CA PRO A 12 -2.93 13.70 -2.99
C PRO A 12 -4.25 13.66 -2.20
N ASP A 13 -5.33 14.11 -2.84
CA ASP A 13 -6.67 14.17 -2.25
C ASP A 13 -7.52 12.95 -2.67
N SER A 14 -7.95 12.17 -1.69
CA SER A 14 -8.88 11.05 -1.89
C SER A 14 -10.26 11.45 -2.40
N GLY A 15 -10.63 12.72 -2.32
CA GLY A 15 -11.85 13.25 -2.93
C GLY A 15 -11.81 13.24 -4.46
N HIS A 16 -10.63 13.43 -5.06
CA HIS A 16 -10.48 13.58 -6.51
C HIS A 16 -10.00 12.29 -7.21
N TYR A 17 -9.29 11.43 -6.48
CA TYR A 17 -8.63 10.26 -7.06
C TYR A 17 -8.99 8.96 -6.32
N SER A 18 -9.00 7.85 -7.06
CA SER A 18 -8.75 6.52 -6.52
C SER A 18 -7.25 6.21 -6.57
N PHE A 19 -6.79 5.41 -5.61
CA PHE A 19 -5.38 5.04 -5.48
C PHE A 19 -5.21 3.54 -5.57
N SER A 20 -4.28 3.09 -6.38
CA SER A 20 -3.66 1.78 -6.28
C SER A 20 -2.15 1.93 -6.34
N GLY A 21 -1.41 0.85 -6.19
CA GLY A 21 0.03 0.92 -6.18
C GLY A 21 0.66 -0.21 -5.40
N GLY A 22 1.85 0.04 -4.89
CA GLY A 22 2.58 -0.98 -4.18
C GLY A 22 4.02 -0.60 -3.89
N PHE A 23 4.73 -1.58 -3.38
CA PHE A 23 6.16 -1.51 -3.19
C PHE A 23 6.79 -2.80 -3.73
N ASP A 24 7.80 -2.66 -4.57
CA ASP A 24 8.45 -3.77 -5.29
C ASP A 24 9.77 -4.23 -4.63
N GLY A 25 10.15 -3.64 -3.50
CA GLY A 25 11.44 -3.87 -2.84
C GLY A 25 12.36 -2.65 -2.89
N VAL A 26 12.16 -1.76 -3.87
CA VAL A 26 13.00 -0.58 -4.09
C VAL A 26 12.14 0.68 -4.25
N TYR A 27 11.14 0.61 -5.12
CA TYR A 27 10.28 1.73 -5.45
C TYR A 27 8.91 1.60 -4.82
N LEU A 28 8.46 2.71 -4.24
CA LEU A 28 7.05 2.95 -4.01
C LEU A 28 6.44 3.43 -5.33
N PHE A 29 5.42 2.74 -5.83
CA PHE A 29 4.68 3.19 -7.00
C PHE A 29 3.22 3.41 -6.62
N ILE A 30 2.66 4.53 -7.07
CA ILE A 30 1.27 4.89 -6.79
C ILE A 30 0.61 5.30 -8.09
N LYS A 31 -0.47 4.60 -8.42
CA LYS A 31 -1.36 4.93 -9.53
C LYS A 31 -2.52 5.76 -9.02
N TYR A 32 -2.77 6.87 -9.69
CA TYR A 32 -3.86 7.79 -9.43
C TYR A 32 -4.82 7.76 -10.61
N THR A 33 -6.07 7.39 -10.35
CA THR A 33 -7.13 7.39 -11.36
C THR A 33 -8.17 8.45 -10.95
N PRO A 34 -8.47 9.45 -11.79
CA PRO A 34 -9.50 10.44 -11.48
C PRO A 34 -10.86 9.79 -11.23
N LYS A 35 -11.55 10.22 -10.17
CA LYS A 35 -12.91 9.74 -9.88
C LYS A 35 -13.92 10.32 -10.88
N PRO A 36 -15.07 9.65 -11.10
CA PRO A 36 -16.14 10.19 -11.94
C PRO A 36 -16.48 11.64 -11.59
N GLY A 37 -16.50 12.52 -12.60
CA GLY A 37 -16.75 13.94 -12.44
C GLY A 37 -15.50 14.83 -12.37
N PHE A 38 -14.31 14.24 -12.17
CA PHE A 38 -13.03 14.93 -12.17
C PHE A 38 -12.18 14.54 -13.37
N GLU A 39 -11.34 15.46 -13.84
CA GLU A 39 -10.35 15.21 -14.88
C GLU A 39 -9.04 15.93 -14.56
N VAL A 40 -7.89 15.30 -14.83
CA VAL A 40 -6.60 15.97 -14.67
C VAL A 40 -6.32 16.77 -15.92
N VAL A 41 -6.27 18.10 -15.78
CA VAL A 41 -6.00 19.01 -16.90
C VAL A 41 -4.54 19.44 -16.98
N LYS A 42 -3.78 19.18 -15.91
CA LYS A 42 -2.39 19.62 -15.80
C LYS A 42 -1.63 18.73 -14.82
N VAL A 43 -0.39 18.38 -15.16
CA VAL A 43 0.55 17.69 -14.28
C VAL A 43 1.79 18.56 -14.10
N THR A 44 2.20 18.77 -12.85
CA THR A 44 3.26 19.72 -12.49
C THR A 44 4.24 19.10 -11.50
N HIS A 45 5.44 19.68 -11.44
CA HIS A 45 6.40 19.54 -10.35
C HIS A 45 6.64 20.94 -9.77
N GLY A 46 5.88 21.29 -8.73
CA GLY A 46 5.82 22.66 -8.22
C GLY A 46 5.37 23.64 -9.31
N VAL A 47 6.24 24.57 -9.69
CA VAL A 47 5.94 25.57 -10.74
C VAL A 47 6.18 25.05 -12.17
N HIS A 48 6.86 23.92 -12.32
CA HIS A 48 7.20 23.37 -13.64
C HIS A 48 6.05 22.52 -14.18
N VAL A 49 5.62 22.81 -15.40
CA VAL A 49 4.58 22.05 -16.09
C VAL A 49 5.23 20.86 -16.80
N LEU A 50 4.81 19.65 -16.44
CA LEU A 50 5.28 18.41 -17.07
C LEU A 50 4.38 18.02 -18.25
N TRP A 51 3.08 18.27 -18.08
CA TRP A 51 2.06 18.00 -19.08
C TRP A 51 0.85 18.92 -18.86
N GLU A 52 0.22 19.31 -19.95
CA GLU A 52 -1.02 20.10 -19.96
C GLU A 52 -1.98 19.51 -20.99
N ALA A 53 -3.28 19.58 -20.71
CA ALA A 53 -4.30 18.84 -21.43
C ALA A 53 -4.31 19.10 -22.94
N GLY A 54 -3.94 18.06 -23.69
CA GLY A 54 -4.30 17.87 -25.10
C GLY A 54 -5.20 16.64 -25.34
N ALA A 55 -5.34 15.77 -24.34
CA ALA A 55 -6.13 14.54 -24.37
C ALA A 55 -6.63 14.20 -22.95
N SER A 56 -7.63 13.33 -22.84
CA SER A 56 -8.17 12.89 -21.55
C SER A 56 -7.20 11.90 -20.87
N LEU A 57 -6.61 12.32 -19.75
CA LEU A 57 -5.73 11.47 -18.94
C LEU A 57 -6.55 10.46 -18.14
N LEU A 58 -6.34 9.17 -18.39
CA LEU A 58 -7.05 8.08 -17.72
C LEU A 58 -6.48 7.78 -16.34
N SER A 59 -5.16 7.81 -16.21
CA SER A 59 -4.47 7.66 -14.93
C SER A 59 -3.03 8.13 -15.02
N LEU A 60 -2.38 8.32 -13.89
CA LEU A 60 -0.93 8.53 -13.81
C LEU A 60 -0.32 7.62 -12.75
N THR A 61 0.90 7.14 -12.98
CA THR A 61 1.65 6.32 -12.03
C THR A 61 2.96 7.00 -11.68
N LEU A 62 3.14 7.33 -10.41
CA LEU A 62 4.34 7.96 -9.88
C LEU A 62 5.18 6.93 -9.13
N HIS A 63 6.43 6.78 -9.55
CA HIS A 63 7.45 5.96 -8.88
C HIS A 63 8.35 6.85 -8.03
N LYS A 64 8.59 6.44 -6.78
CA LYS A 64 9.46 7.13 -5.83
C LYS A 64 10.49 6.17 -5.27
N LEU A 65 11.72 6.65 -5.17
CA LEU A 65 12.78 6.05 -4.35
C LEU A 65 12.95 6.93 -3.13
N GLY A 66 12.56 6.45 -1.97
CA GLY A 66 12.49 7.34 -0.83
C GLY A 66 11.39 8.40 -1.03
N ASN A 67 11.70 9.64 -0.64
CA ASN A 67 10.88 10.82 -0.96
C ASN A 67 11.18 11.42 -2.36
N LEU A 68 12.14 10.87 -3.10
CA LEU A 68 12.55 11.37 -4.41
C LEU A 68 11.65 10.79 -5.51
N PRO A 69 11.00 11.61 -6.36
CA PRO A 69 10.36 11.11 -7.57
C PRO A 69 11.42 10.54 -8.53
N VAL A 70 11.11 9.43 -9.18
CA VAL A 70 12.05 8.72 -10.07
C VAL A 70 11.50 8.60 -11.48
N ALA A 71 10.24 8.20 -11.61
CA ALA A 71 9.60 8.02 -12.90
C ALA A 71 8.11 8.35 -12.80
N LEU A 72 7.54 8.81 -13.91
CA LEU A 72 6.13 9.17 -14.03
C LEU A 72 5.60 8.63 -15.36
N LEU A 73 4.53 7.84 -15.29
CA LEU A 73 3.76 7.37 -16.43
C LEU A 73 2.44 8.13 -16.46
N LEU A 74 2.10 8.71 -17.61
CA LEU A 74 0.77 9.26 -17.91
C LEU A 74 0.08 8.34 -18.92
N HIS A 75 -1.06 7.77 -18.54
CA HIS A 75 -1.79 6.81 -19.34
C HIS A 75 -3.03 7.44 -19.99
N PHE A 76 -3.16 7.28 -21.30
CA PHE A 76 -4.27 7.78 -22.12
C PHE A 76 -4.93 6.62 -22.87
N ASP A 77 -6.06 6.91 -23.53
CA ASP A 77 -6.65 5.96 -24.47
C ASP A 77 -5.74 5.81 -25.70
N GLY A 78 -5.17 4.62 -25.90
CA GLY A 78 -4.32 4.29 -27.04
C GLY A 78 -2.89 4.87 -27.04
N SER A 79 -2.48 5.62 -26.01
CA SER A 79 -1.10 6.13 -25.91
C SER A 79 -0.66 6.33 -24.45
N ASP A 80 0.66 6.35 -24.24
CA ASP A 80 1.29 6.59 -22.95
C ASP A 80 2.41 7.62 -23.11
N LEU A 81 2.60 8.46 -22.09
CA LEU A 81 3.78 9.32 -21.97
C LEU A 81 4.60 8.87 -20.77
N PHE A 82 5.91 8.76 -20.97
CA PHE A 82 6.85 8.33 -19.94
C PHE A 82 7.82 9.44 -19.62
N PHE A 83 8.07 9.64 -18.34
CA PHE A 83 9.02 10.62 -17.83
C PHE A 83 9.94 9.98 -16.80
N VAL A 84 11.20 10.40 -16.80
CA VAL A 84 12.21 10.02 -15.80
C VAL A 84 12.75 11.30 -15.16
N PHE A 85 12.94 11.27 -13.84
CA PHE A 85 13.53 12.36 -13.07
C PHE A 85 15.03 12.11 -12.87
N GLU A 86 15.87 12.94 -13.48
CA GLU A 86 17.32 12.83 -13.47
C GLU A 86 17.97 14.21 -13.45
N ASN A 87 19.05 14.35 -12.68
CA ASN A 87 19.76 15.62 -12.50
C ASN A 87 18.81 16.76 -12.09
N LEU A 88 17.85 16.44 -11.21
CA LEU A 88 16.81 17.34 -10.71
C LEU A 88 15.83 17.86 -11.77
N GLU A 89 15.76 17.20 -12.94
CA GLU A 89 14.87 17.57 -14.04
C GLU A 89 14.04 16.38 -14.52
N TRP A 90 12.80 16.64 -14.93
CA TRP A 90 11.98 15.65 -15.60
C TRP A 90 12.28 15.65 -17.10
N LYS A 91 12.51 14.47 -17.66
CA LYS A 91 12.71 14.26 -19.09
C LYS A 91 11.65 13.32 -19.62
N SER A 92 11.00 13.70 -20.72
CA SER A 92 10.19 12.75 -21.47
C SER A 92 11.11 11.77 -22.20
N VAL A 93 10.81 10.48 -22.06
CA VAL A 93 11.65 9.40 -22.56
C VAL A 93 10.82 8.34 -23.28
N PRO A 94 11.41 7.53 -24.17
CA PRO A 94 10.78 6.31 -24.66
C PRO A 94 10.46 5.31 -23.53
N LYS A 95 9.49 4.43 -23.76
CA LYS A 95 9.09 3.36 -22.82
C LYS A 95 10.28 2.52 -22.34
N ALA A 96 11.19 2.16 -23.24
CA ALA A 96 12.34 1.32 -22.90
C ALA A 96 13.24 1.97 -21.84
N ASP A 97 13.47 3.28 -21.93
CA ASP A 97 14.32 4.01 -20.98
C ASP A 97 13.64 4.15 -19.61
N TYR A 98 12.32 4.37 -19.61
CA TYR A 98 11.50 4.33 -18.40
C TYR A 98 11.58 2.97 -17.70
N GLU A 99 11.41 1.89 -18.45
CA GLU A 99 11.52 0.52 -17.90
C GLU A 99 12.93 0.28 -17.37
N ASN A 100 13.98 0.60 -18.14
CA ASN A 100 15.36 0.43 -17.73
C ASN A 100 15.68 1.18 -16.42
N LYS A 101 15.16 2.39 -16.24
CA LYS A 101 15.31 3.17 -15.00
C LYS A 101 14.81 2.39 -13.77
N LEU A 102 13.65 1.75 -13.90
CA LEU A 102 13.00 1.01 -12.83
C LEU A 102 13.62 -0.38 -12.57
N HIS A 103 14.38 -0.94 -13.49
CA HIS A 103 15.08 -2.22 -13.27
C HIS A 103 16.48 -2.06 -12.64
N GLY A 104 17.05 -0.84 -12.63
CA GLY A 104 18.47 -0.63 -12.37
C GLY A 104 18.95 -0.57 -10.91
N HIS A 105 18.07 -0.65 -9.90
CA HIS A 105 18.40 -0.22 -8.52
C HIS A 105 18.35 -1.33 -7.45
N HIS A 106 18.62 -2.58 -7.83
CA HIS A 106 18.79 -3.66 -6.85
C HIS A 106 20.24 -3.68 -6.35
N HIS A 107 20.51 -3.01 -5.23
CA HIS A 107 21.79 -3.10 -4.53
C HIS A 107 21.68 -3.98 -3.29
N ASN A 108 22.63 -4.90 -3.12
CA ASN A 108 22.89 -5.59 -1.85
C ASN A 108 23.58 -4.60 -0.91
N LEU A 109 22.78 -3.88 -0.13
CA LEU A 109 23.28 -3.05 0.97
C LEU A 109 23.12 -3.85 2.27
N ASP A 110 24.11 -3.77 3.15
CA ASP A 110 23.91 -4.14 4.56
C ASP A 110 22.99 -3.07 5.17
N PRO A 111 21.76 -3.43 5.57
CA PRO A 111 20.79 -2.42 5.95
C PRO A 111 21.12 -1.83 7.33
N GLU A 112 20.97 -0.51 7.45
CA GLU A 112 21.01 0.18 8.73
C GLU A 112 19.74 -0.11 9.52
N GLU A 113 19.91 -0.55 10.77
CA GLU A 113 18.79 -0.75 11.69
C GLU A 113 18.37 0.57 12.33
N LEU A 114 17.10 0.92 12.22
CA LEU A 114 16.53 2.16 12.75
C LEU A 114 15.33 1.88 13.67
N VAL A 115 15.21 2.65 14.74
CA VAL A 115 13.95 2.77 15.49
C VAL A 115 13.18 3.99 14.97
N LEU A 116 12.04 3.75 14.33
CA LEU A 116 11.16 4.82 13.85
C LEU A 116 10.49 5.50 15.05
N ASP A 117 10.70 6.81 15.21
CA ASP A 117 10.01 7.64 16.19
C ASP A 117 9.04 8.59 15.48
N PHE A 118 7.73 8.41 15.68
CA PHE A 118 6.71 9.27 15.06
C PHE A 118 6.84 10.74 15.47
N ALA A 119 7.40 11.04 16.64
CA ALA A 119 7.60 12.41 17.10
C ALA A 119 8.77 13.10 16.38
N HIS A 120 9.74 12.32 15.88
CA HIS A 120 10.98 12.81 15.28
C HIS A 120 11.42 11.90 14.12
N VAL A 121 10.64 11.91 13.03
CA VAL A 121 10.94 11.10 11.85
C VAL A 121 12.11 11.70 11.08
N ASP A 122 13.15 10.90 10.84
CA ASP A 122 14.27 11.28 9.98
C ASP A 122 13.86 11.17 8.50
N PRO A 123 13.77 12.28 7.75
CA PRO A 123 13.33 12.29 6.36
C PRO A 123 14.35 11.68 5.38
N GLU A 124 15.59 11.46 5.80
CA GLU A 124 16.61 10.76 5.01
C GLU A 124 16.52 9.24 5.17
N LYS A 125 15.99 8.77 6.31
CA LYS A 125 15.90 7.34 6.64
C LYS A 125 14.50 6.76 6.49
N ALA A 126 13.47 7.58 6.45
CA ALA A 126 12.08 7.17 6.29
C ALA A 126 11.36 7.97 5.20
N VAL A 127 10.66 7.25 4.34
CA VAL A 127 9.73 7.82 3.37
C VAL A 127 8.44 8.17 4.09
N SER A 128 7.94 9.39 3.91
CA SER A 128 6.64 9.78 4.43
C SER A 128 5.66 9.95 3.27
N LEU A 129 4.60 9.15 3.28
CA LEU A 129 3.51 9.23 2.32
C LEU A 129 2.26 9.78 3.02
N PRO A 130 2.06 11.10 3.03
CA PRO A 130 0.81 11.68 3.52
C PRO A 130 -0.30 11.48 2.50
N VAL A 131 -1.48 11.08 2.98
CA VAL A 131 -2.72 10.96 2.20
C VAL A 131 -3.86 11.55 3.02
N LYS A 132 -4.57 12.53 2.45
CA LYS A 132 -5.78 13.06 3.07
C LYS A 132 -6.93 12.08 2.84
N TYR A 133 -7.54 11.65 3.94
CA TYR A 133 -8.56 10.61 4.01
C TYR A 133 -9.79 11.09 4.78
N GLY A 134 -10.79 11.64 4.08
CA GLY A 134 -11.94 12.25 4.75
C GLY A 134 -11.48 13.33 5.75
N GLN A 135 -11.67 13.09 7.05
CA GLN A 135 -11.21 13.97 8.12
C GLN A 135 -9.81 13.64 8.66
N TYR A 136 -9.28 12.46 8.32
CA TYR A 136 -7.96 12.03 8.75
C TYR A 136 -6.88 12.48 7.76
N LEU A 137 -5.71 12.83 8.27
CA LEU A 137 -4.45 12.79 7.53
C LEU A 137 -3.75 11.48 7.88
N VAL A 138 -3.49 10.64 6.88
CA VAL A 138 -2.78 9.38 7.08
C VAL A 138 -1.37 9.54 6.59
N ASN A 139 -0.39 9.40 7.49
CA ASN A 139 1.01 9.35 7.11
C ASN A 139 1.51 7.91 7.21
N THR A 140 1.87 7.34 6.06
CA THR A 140 2.54 6.03 6.01
C THR A 140 4.05 6.25 5.94
N TYR A 141 4.76 5.65 6.88
CA TYR A 141 6.21 5.63 6.98
C TYR A 141 6.75 4.31 6.45
N ILE A 142 7.64 4.38 5.49
CA ILE A 142 8.30 3.23 4.86
C ILE A 142 9.81 3.40 5.04
N PRO A 143 10.60 2.35 5.33
CA PRO A 143 12.05 2.46 5.38
C PRO A 143 12.61 3.05 4.08
N GLY A 144 13.55 3.97 4.22
CA GLY A 144 14.36 4.46 3.10
C GLY A 144 15.24 3.36 2.52
N LEU A 145 15.88 3.65 1.39
CA LEU A 145 16.80 2.71 0.76
C LEU A 145 17.94 2.35 1.73
N GLY A 146 18.16 1.04 1.93
CA GLY A 146 19.20 0.54 2.83
C GLY A 146 18.88 0.69 4.32
N VAL A 147 17.63 0.95 4.69
CA VAL A 147 17.18 1.04 6.09
C VAL A 147 16.19 -0.09 6.39
N VAL A 148 16.22 -0.60 7.62
CA VAL A 148 15.18 -1.48 8.18
C VAL A 148 14.69 -0.95 9.51
N PHE A 149 13.37 -0.91 9.72
CA PHE A 149 12.82 -0.52 11.01
C PHE A 149 12.84 -1.71 11.97
N VAL A 150 13.64 -1.64 13.03
CA VAL A 150 13.71 -2.65 14.10
C VAL A 150 12.96 -2.25 15.37
N GLY A 151 12.31 -1.09 15.35
CA GLY A 151 11.40 -0.64 16.39
C GLY A 151 10.52 0.51 15.92
N VAL A 152 9.40 0.71 16.61
CA VAL A 152 8.47 1.81 16.38
C VAL A 152 8.02 2.39 17.71
N LYS A 153 8.12 3.71 17.86
CA LYS A 153 7.77 4.44 19.07
C LYS A 153 7.20 5.83 18.76
N GLU A 154 6.66 6.49 19.77
CA GLU A 154 6.44 7.94 19.77
C GLU A 154 7.00 8.53 21.07
N GLY A 155 8.13 9.24 20.98
CA GLY A 155 8.86 9.72 22.15
C GLY A 155 9.32 8.55 23.04
N ASP A 156 8.76 8.46 24.25
CA ASP A 156 9.04 7.39 25.23
C ASP A 156 8.08 6.20 25.11
N ASP A 157 7.01 6.32 24.34
CA ASP A 157 6.00 5.27 24.21
C ASP A 157 6.37 4.28 23.11
N VAL A 158 6.72 3.05 23.49
CA VAL A 158 7.17 2.00 22.57
C VAL A 158 5.98 1.18 22.11
N LEU A 159 5.65 1.26 20.82
CA LEU A 159 4.58 0.47 20.21
C LEU A 159 5.09 -0.94 19.87
N TRP A 160 6.32 -1.03 19.38
CA TRP A 160 6.91 -2.29 18.93
C TRP A 160 8.44 -2.26 18.91
N LYS A 161 9.05 -3.43 19.13
CA LYS A 161 10.50 -3.66 19.03
C LYS A 161 10.75 -5.07 18.50
N ALA A 162 11.74 -5.22 17.62
CA ALA A 162 12.23 -6.52 17.15
C ALA A 162 12.63 -7.42 18.33
N GLY A 163 12.13 -8.66 18.33
CA GLY A 163 12.46 -9.67 19.33
C GLY A 163 13.63 -10.55 18.92
N HIS A 164 13.77 -10.79 17.62
CA HIS A 164 14.77 -11.66 17.02
C HIS A 164 15.45 -11.02 15.80
N ALA A 165 16.62 -11.54 15.42
CA ALA A 165 17.29 -11.14 14.20
C ALA A 165 16.38 -11.43 12.98
N GLY A 166 16.21 -10.43 12.11
CA GLY A 166 15.33 -10.51 10.94
C GLY A 166 13.90 -10.01 11.17
N ASP A 167 13.50 -9.80 12.43
CA ASP A 167 12.25 -9.10 12.76
C ASP A 167 12.34 -7.64 12.32
N LYS A 168 11.30 -7.16 11.65
CA LYS A 168 11.29 -5.80 11.07
C LYS A 168 9.89 -5.27 10.90
N CYS A 169 9.74 -3.95 10.98
CA CYS A 169 8.55 -3.24 10.54
C CYS A 169 8.70 -2.86 9.06
N LEU A 170 7.78 -3.36 8.24
CA LEU A 170 7.75 -3.10 6.80
C LEU A 170 7.25 -1.70 6.49
N HIS A 171 6.24 -1.25 7.23
CA HIS A 171 5.75 0.11 7.23
C HIS A 171 4.88 0.37 8.46
N ALA A 172 4.77 1.63 8.83
CA ALA A 172 3.91 2.10 9.91
C ALA A 172 3.01 3.23 9.41
N ALA A 173 1.70 3.17 9.66
CA ALA A 173 0.76 4.23 9.31
C ALA A 173 0.22 4.89 10.57
N VAL A 174 0.22 6.23 10.60
CA VAL A 174 -0.41 7.04 11.66
C VAL A 174 -1.59 7.80 11.08
N HIS A 175 -2.73 7.70 11.74
CA HIS A 175 -3.97 8.36 11.36
C HIS A 175 -4.22 9.52 12.33
N ALA A 176 -4.10 10.74 11.83
CA ALA A 176 -4.31 11.94 12.61
C ALA A 176 -5.64 12.60 12.27
N LEU A 177 -6.47 12.86 13.28
CA LEU A 177 -7.70 13.66 13.14
C LEU A 177 -7.38 15.10 13.53
N ASN A 178 -7.58 16.06 12.63
CA ASN A 178 -7.26 17.47 12.86
C ASN A 178 -5.82 17.71 13.38
N GLY A 179 -4.87 16.91 12.90
CA GLY A 179 -3.46 16.99 13.30
C GLY A 179 -3.10 16.24 14.59
N VAL A 180 -4.06 15.60 15.25
CA VAL A 180 -3.82 14.81 16.46
C VAL A 180 -3.79 13.31 16.11
N PRO A 181 -2.67 12.59 16.31
CA PRO A 181 -2.61 11.14 16.12
C PRO A 181 -3.63 10.39 16.98
N GLU A 182 -4.48 9.57 16.35
CA GLU A 182 -5.49 8.77 17.06
C GLU A 182 -5.30 7.27 16.88
N PHE A 183 -4.88 6.82 15.70
CA PHE A 183 -4.67 5.41 15.41
C PHE A 183 -3.32 5.17 14.75
N ALA A 184 -2.74 4.01 15.02
CA ALA A 184 -1.56 3.53 14.31
C ALA A 184 -1.74 2.08 13.85
N ARG A 185 -1.14 1.74 12.72
CA ARG A 185 -1.07 0.38 12.18
C ARG A 185 0.37 0.08 11.81
N LEU A 186 0.87 -1.07 12.26
CA LEU A 186 2.20 -1.55 11.92
C LEU A 186 2.06 -2.84 11.10
N ALA A 187 2.71 -2.89 9.94
CA ALA A 187 2.94 -4.13 9.22
C ALA A 187 4.34 -4.64 9.56
N LEU A 188 4.42 -5.88 10.03
CA LEU A 188 5.63 -6.45 10.63
C LEU A 188 5.95 -7.80 9.99
N VAL A 189 7.23 -8.17 10.06
CA VAL A 189 7.70 -9.54 9.97
C VAL A 189 8.26 -9.91 11.34
N GLU A 190 7.70 -10.92 11.99
CA GLU A 190 8.24 -11.48 13.24
C GLU A 190 8.45 -12.98 13.06
N SER A 191 9.66 -13.47 13.35
CA SER A 191 10.02 -14.89 13.24
C SER A 191 9.67 -15.53 11.88
N GLY A 192 9.81 -14.75 10.80
CA GLY A 192 9.50 -15.19 9.43
C GLY A 192 8.01 -15.16 9.05
N HIS A 193 7.13 -14.68 9.94
CA HIS A 193 5.71 -14.52 9.66
C HIS A 193 5.37 -13.04 9.42
N ALA A 194 4.54 -12.75 8.42
CA ALA A 194 3.96 -11.42 8.27
C ALA A 194 2.79 -11.25 9.24
N LEU A 195 2.71 -10.10 9.88
CA LEU A 195 1.61 -9.79 10.78
C LEU A 195 1.31 -8.28 10.85
N GLU A 196 0.14 -7.95 11.39
CA GLU A 196 -0.26 -6.56 11.65
C GLU A 196 -0.64 -6.32 13.11
N LYS A 197 -0.23 -5.17 13.64
CA LYS A 197 -0.61 -4.66 14.95
C LYS A 197 -1.29 -3.31 14.82
N HIS A 198 -2.32 -3.10 15.63
CA HIS A 198 -3.15 -1.89 15.62
C HIS A 198 -3.13 -1.24 16.99
N PHE A 199 -3.13 0.10 17.01
CA PHE A 199 -3.06 0.89 18.23
C PHE A 199 -4.04 2.06 18.17
N LYS A 200 -4.52 2.48 19.33
CA LYS A 200 -5.27 3.70 19.54
C LYS A 200 -4.58 4.55 20.60
N LYS A 201 -4.53 5.85 20.38
CA LYS A 201 -4.05 6.80 21.38
C LYS A 201 -5.16 7.10 22.40
N VAL A 202 -4.90 6.80 23.67
CA VAL A 202 -5.80 7.03 24.81
C VAL A 202 -5.00 7.77 25.88
N ASP A 203 -5.48 8.94 26.29
CA ASP A 203 -4.82 9.80 27.29
C ASP A 203 -3.33 10.08 26.99
N GLY A 204 -3.02 10.27 25.70
CA GLY A 204 -1.68 10.57 25.22
C GLY A 204 -0.76 9.35 25.04
N LYS A 205 -1.22 8.12 25.32
CA LYS A 205 -0.46 6.88 25.17
C LYS A 205 -1.10 5.93 24.16
N TRP A 206 -0.29 5.15 23.46
CA TRP A 206 -0.72 4.12 22.53
C TRP A 206 -1.11 2.86 23.30
N ALA A 207 -2.35 2.43 23.09
CA ALA A 207 -2.86 1.15 23.58
C ALA A 207 -3.11 0.21 22.39
N PRO A 208 -2.69 -1.06 22.45
CA PRO A 208 -3.01 -2.02 21.41
C PRO A 208 -4.53 -2.24 21.35
N ILE A 209 -5.05 -2.39 20.14
CA ILE A 209 -6.45 -2.71 19.86
C ILE A 209 -6.54 -3.81 18.81
N THR A 210 -7.70 -4.47 18.73
CA THR A 210 -7.93 -5.50 17.72
C THR A 210 -8.14 -4.89 16.33
N LEU A 211 -7.86 -5.65 15.28
CA LEU A 211 -8.20 -5.28 13.89
C LEU A 211 -9.66 -4.83 13.74
N LYS A 212 -10.61 -5.55 14.35
CA LYS A 212 -12.04 -5.19 14.31
C LYS A 212 -12.27 -3.80 14.92
N ALA A 213 -11.76 -3.57 16.14
CA ALA A 213 -11.90 -2.27 16.82
C ALA A 213 -11.25 -1.14 16.02
N TYR A 214 -10.09 -1.40 15.42
CA TYR A 214 -9.39 -0.45 14.55
C TYR A 214 -10.25 -0.06 13.35
N HIS A 215 -10.79 -1.04 12.63
CA HIS A 215 -11.66 -0.77 11.48
C HIS A 215 -13.02 -0.18 11.87
N GLU A 216 -13.62 -0.50 13.01
CA GLU A 216 -14.90 0.09 13.42
C GLU A 216 -14.77 1.56 13.84
N GLN A 217 -13.66 1.91 14.50
CA GLN A 217 -13.44 3.27 15.01
C GLN A 217 -12.81 4.20 13.97
N ARG A 218 -12.00 3.66 13.04
CA ARG A 218 -11.29 4.43 12.02
C ARG A 218 -11.99 4.48 10.66
N ALA A 219 -12.80 3.47 10.30
CA ALA A 219 -13.29 3.34 8.92
C ALA A 219 -14.18 4.52 8.49
N PRO A 220 -14.15 4.85 7.19
CA PRO A 220 -15.19 5.68 6.61
C PRO A 220 -16.51 4.93 6.72
N LYS A 221 -17.63 5.66 6.74
CA LYS A 221 -18.95 5.02 6.77
C LYS A 221 -19.23 4.19 5.50
N GLU A 222 -18.62 4.53 4.35
CA GLU A 222 -18.82 3.82 3.07
C GLU A 222 -17.53 3.73 2.22
N PRO A 223 -16.74 2.64 2.33
CA PRO A 223 -15.59 2.42 1.47
C PRO A 223 -15.99 1.94 0.06
N SER A 224 -15.22 2.34 -0.95
CA SER A 224 -15.36 1.86 -2.34
C SER A 224 -15.18 0.34 -2.42
N ALA A 225 -15.92 -0.33 -3.31
CA ALA A 225 -15.73 -1.75 -3.56
C ALA A 225 -14.51 -1.98 -4.45
N ALA A 226 -13.72 -3.00 -4.14
CA ALA A 226 -12.59 -3.46 -4.94
C ALA A 226 -12.75 -4.95 -5.27
N SER A 227 -12.32 -5.33 -6.47
CA SER A 227 -12.17 -6.73 -6.89
C SER A 227 -10.69 -7.00 -7.11
N VAL A 228 -10.18 -8.10 -6.54
CA VAL A 228 -8.81 -8.57 -6.75
C VAL A 228 -8.85 -9.73 -7.73
N ASP A 229 -8.09 -9.64 -8.81
CA ASP A 229 -7.82 -10.76 -9.73
C ASP A 229 -6.37 -11.19 -9.56
N LEU A 230 -6.12 -12.33 -8.94
CA LEU A 230 -4.78 -12.81 -8.63
C LEU A 230 -3.93 -13.11 -9.88
N SER A 231 -4.55 -13.19 -11.06
CA SER A 231 -3.86 -13.34 -12.35
C SER A 231 -3.49 -12.01 -13.02
N SER A 232 -3.96 -10.88 -12.47
CA SER A 232 -3.75 -9.53 -13.01
C SER A 232 -2.65 -8.80 -12.24
N ASP A 233 -1.88 -7.97 -12.94
CA ASP A 233 -0.94 -7.01 -12.36
C ASP A 233 -1.59 -5.66 -11.99
N LYS A 234 -2.86 -5.48 -12.40
CA LYS A 234 -3.61 -4.24 -12.25
C LYS A 234 -4.82 -4.45 -11.35
N HIS A 235 -4.89 -3.62 -10.32
CA HIS A 235 -6.05 -3.51 -9.45
C HIS A 235 -6.36 -2.05 -9.20
N ASP A 236 -7.64 -1.73 -9.13
CA ASP A 236 -8.09 -0.45 -8.62
C ASP A 236 -8.30 -0.58 -7.11
N HIS A 237 -7.94 0.47 -6.37
CA HIS A 237 -8.16 0.53 -4.92
C HIS A 237 -7.44 -0.52 -4.07
N VAL A 238 -6.44 -1.21 -4.62
CA VAL A 238 -5.67 -2.25 -3.93
C VAL A 238 -4.18 -1.95 -4.06
N PHE A 239 -3.46 -2.14 -2.96
CA PHE A 239 -2.01 -2.06 -2.91
C PHE A 239 -1.42 -3.47 -2.97
N CYS A 240 -0.45 -3.70 -3.85
CA CYS A 240 0.30 -4.95 -3.94
C CYS A 240 1.66 -4.78 -3.28
N CYS A 241 1.91 -5.53 -2.22
CA CYS A 241 3.21 -5.60 -1.55
C CYS A 241 3.92 -6.89 -1.98
N LYS A 242 5.06 -6.74 -2.66
CA LYS A 242 5.89 -7.89 -3.03
C LYS A 242 6.58 -8.46 -1.80
N GLY A 243 6.37 -9.73 -1.50
CA GLY A 243 6.92 -10.33 -0.28
C GLY A 243 8.35 -10.83 -0.42
N ALA A 244 8.78 -11.20 -1.63
CA ALA A 244 10.11 -11.78 -1.87
C ALA A 244 11.26 -10.89 -1.35
N PRO A 245 11.25 -9.54 -1.56
CA PRO A 245 12.27 -8.65 -0.98
C PRO A 245 12.37 -8.69 0.55
N TYR A 246 11.32 -9.16 1.22
CA TYR A 246 11.24 -9.24 2.68
C TYR A 246 11.46 -10.66 3.24
N GLY A 247 11.74 -11.63 2.37
CA GLY A 247 11.83 -13.04 2.72
C GLY A 247 10.48 -13.73 2.94
N LEU A 248 9.39 -13.12 2.46
CA LEU A 248 8.05 -13.69 2.56
C LEU A 248 7.73 -14.52 1.30
N PRO A 249 7.07 -15.68 1.44
CA PRO A 249 6.79 -16.61 0.34
C PRO A 249 5.51 -16.27 -0.44
N PHE A 250 4.99 -15.05 -0.32
CA PHE A 250 3.76 -14.61 -0.96
C PHE A 250 3.80 -13.11 -1.25
N ASP A 251 2.98 -12.68 -2.21
CA ASP A 251 2.63 -11.27 -2.37
C ASP A 251 1.32 -10.98 -1.63
N ALA A 252 1.16 -9.77 -1.10
CA ALA A 252 -0.03 -9.35 -0.38
C ALA A 252 -0.77 -8.25 -1.14
N PHE A 253 -2.05 -8.48 -1.41
CA PHE A 253 -3.00 -7.54 -1.99
C PHE A 253 -3.84 -6.96 -0.86
N ILE A 254 -3.58 -5.71 -0.52
CA ILE A 254 -4.16 -5.04 0.63
C ILE A 254 -5.16 -4.02 0.12
N ALA A 255 -6.38 -4.02 0.65
CA ALA A 255 -7.35 -3.00 0.33
C ALA A 255 -6.75 -1.62 0.64
N SER A 256 -6.81 -0.69 -0.31
CA SER A 256 -6.49 0.71 -0.02
C SER A 256 -7.35 1.18 1.14
N LEU A 257 -6.86 2.18 1.88
CA LEU A 257 -7.57 2.70 3.06
C LEU A 257 -9.02 3.14 2.75
N LEU A 258 -9.36 3.41 1.48
CA LEU A 258 -10.66 3.86 0.97
C LEU A 258 -11.57 2.73 0.51
N ALA A 259 -11.11 1.49 0.54
CA ALA A 259 -11.81 0.40 -0.10
C ALA A 259 -12.01 -0.81 0.80
N LYS A 260 -12.91 -1.67 0.34
CA LYS A 260 -13.12 -3.03 0.83
C LYS A 260 -12.99 -3.97 -0.35
N ILE A 261 -12.28 -5.08 -0.17
CA ILE A 261 -12.29 -6.14 -1.16
C ILE A 261 -13.64 -6.84 -1.03
N THR A 262 -14.42 -6.84 -2.10
CA THR A 262 -15.74 -7.50 -2.16
C THR A 262 -15.72 -8.75 -3.02
N LYS A 263 -14.66 -8.96 -3.80
CA LYS A 263 -14.51 -10.12 -4.66
C LYS A 263 -13.04 -10.47 -4.87
N VAL A 264 -12.73 -11.76 -4.87
CA VAL A 264 -11.42 -12.31 -5.18
C VAL A 264 -11.61 -13.36 -6.27
N VAL A 265 -10.91 -13.18 -7.38
CA VAL A 265 -10.91 -14.09 -8.52
C VAL A 265 -9.48 -14.45 -8.92
N ASP A 266 -9.32 -15.50 -9.72
CA ASP A 266 -8.07 -15.85 -10.39
C ASP A 266 -8.40 -16.33 -11.81
N GLY A 267 -8.04 -15.55 -12.82
CA GLY A 267 -8.33 -15.87 -14.22
C GLY A 267 -9.83 -16.06 -14.50
N GLY A 268 -10.67 -15.26 -13.84
CA GLY A 268 -12.14 -15.35 -13.91
C GLY A 268 -12.80 -16.40 -13.00
N VAL A 269 -12.03 -17.27 -12.34
CA VAL A 269 -12.56 -18.21 -11.34
C VAL A 269 -12.76 -17.45 -10.03
N THR A 270 -13.99 -17.42 -9.50
CA THR A 270 -14.27 -16.77 -8.21
C THR A 270 -13.83 -17.65 -7.04
N LEU A 271 -12.91 -17.13 -6.21
CA LEU A 271 -12.48 -17.79 -4.96
C LEU A 271 -13.39 -17.36 -3.81
N TRP A 272 -13.73 -16.07 -3.76
CA TRP A 272 -14.55 -15.49 -2.71
C TRP A 272 -15.33 -14.27 -3.19
N GLU A 273 -16.53 -14.09 -2.64
CA GLU A 273 -17.40 -12.94 -2.89
C GLU A 273 -18.08 -12.57 -1.56
N ALA A 274 -18.06 -11.28 -1.23
CA ALA A 274 -18.53 -10.76 0.04
C ALA A 274 -20.04 -10.95 0.21
N LYS A 275 -20.44 -11.39 1.40
CA LYS A 275 -21.82 -11.32 1.85
C LYS A 275 -22.12 -9.97 2.51
N GLU A 276 -23.38 -9.72 2.82
CA GLU A 276 -23.79 -8.52 3.54
C GLU A 276 -23.01 -8.38 4.86
N GLY A 277 -22.42 -7.20 5.06
CA GLY A 277 -21.59 -6.89 6.24
C GLY A 277 -20.15 -7.43 6.19
N GLU A 278 -19.79 -8.25 5.20
CA GLU A 278 -18.42 -8.74 5.02
C GLU A 278 -17.56 -7.74 4.23
N ARG A 279 -16.28 -7.67 4.60
CA ARG A 279 -15.27 -6.87 3.91
C ARG A 279 -13.93 -7.59 3.94
N GLY A 280 -13.42 -7.93 2.77
CA GLY A 280 -12.06 -8.44 2.62
C GLY A 280 -11.05 -7.33 2.89
N LEU A 281 -10.02 -7.64 3.69
CA LEU A 281 -9.00 -6.70 4.13
C LEU A 281 -7.70 -6.90 3.35
N HIS A 282 -7.25 -8.14 3.24
CA HIS A 282 -6.08 -8.52 2.45
C HIS A 282 -6.21 -9.93 1.90
N VAL A 283 -5.61 -10.13 0.74
CA VAL A 283 -5.42 -11.43 0.10
C VAL A 283 -3.92 -11.67 -0.07
N THR A 284 -3.41 -12.84 0.27
CA THR A 284 -2.06 -13.27 -0.10
C THR A 284 -2.14 -14.28 -1.24
N LEU A 285 -1.15 -14.23 -2.15
CA LEU A 285 -0.90 -15.26 -3.15
C LEU A 285 0.53 -15.73 -2.98
N ALA A 286 0.69 -17.00 -2.64
CA ALA A 286 2.00 -17.63 -2.52
C ALA A 286 2.74 -17.65 -3.85
N HIS A 287 4.06 -17.55 -3.82
CA HIS A 287 4.89 -17.53 -5.03
C HIS A 287 4.91 -18.86 -5.77
N ASP A 288 4.45 -19.94 -5.13
CA ASP A 288 4.17 -21.20 -5.82
C ASP A 288 2.96 -21.10 -6.78
N GLY A 289 2.14 -20.05 -6.66
CA GLY A 289 0.92 -19.84 -7.45
C GLY A 289 -0.22 -20.81 -7.11
N LEU A 290 -0.07 -21.59 -6.04
CA LEU A 290 -0.97 -22.67 -5.63
C LEU A 290 -1.71 -22.36 -4.34
N HIS A 291 -1.24 -21.42 -3.53
CA HIS A 291 -1.87 -21.10 -2.24
C HIS A 291 -2.30 -19.64 -2.19
N ALA A 292 -3.53 -19.40 -1.73
CA ALA A 292 -4.00 -18.05 -1.44
C ALA A 292 -4.70 -18.01 -0.08
N ASN A 293 -4.51 -16.93 0.68
CA ASN A 293 -5.21 -16.70 1.93
C ASN A 293 -5.91 -15.35 1.90
N LEU A 294 -7.16 -15.31 2.35
CA LEU A 294 -7.96 -14.10 2.45
C LEU A 294 -8.34 -13.89 3.91
N VAL A 295 -8.18 -12.66 4.40
CA VAL A 295 -8.73 -12.23 5.68
C VAL A 295 -9.93 -11.34 5.45
N VAL A 296 -11.03 -11.70 6.10
CA VAL A 296 -12.32 -11.06 6.00
C VAL A 296 -12.73 -10.56 7.38
N LEU A 297 -13.15 -9.31 7.45
CA LEU A 297 -13.83 -8.78 8.63
C LEU A 297 -15.34 -8.91 8.43
N THR A 298 -15.99 -9.60 9.36
CA THR A 298 -17.43 -9.85 9.42
C THR A 298 -18.04 -9.14 10.63
N PRO A 299 -19.38 -9.07 10.75
CA PRO A 299 -20.03 -8.55 11.96
C PRO A 299 -19.59 -9.28 13.25
N ASP A 300 -19.31 -10.57 13.17
CA ASP A 300 -18.96 -11.41 14.31
C ASP A 300 -17.46 -11.34 14.68
N GLY A 301 -16.60 -10.89 13.76
CA GLY A 301 -15.15 -10.89 13.99
C GLY A 301 -14.35 -11.05 12.71
N VAL A 302 -13.09 -11.44 12.89
CA VAL A 302 -12.19 -11.74 11.76
C VAL A 302 -12.35 -13.21 11.37
N LYS A 303 -12.48 -13.49 10.08
CA LYS A 303 -12.45 -14.83 9.49
C LYS A 303 -11.31 -14.93 8.49
N GLU A 304 -10.75 -16.12 8.39
CA GLU A 304 -9.72 -16.43 7.40
C GLU A 304 -10.28 -17.48 6.43
N HIS A 305 -10.02 -17.30 5.14
CA HIS A 305 -10.26 -18.30 4.11
C HIS A 305 -8.93 -18.70 3.48
N GLY A 306 -8.68 -20.00 3.40
CA GLY A 306 -7.53 -20.57 2.71
C GLY A 306 -7.98 -21.23 1.42
N PHE A 307 -7.21 -21.08 0.34
CA PHE A 307 -7.47 -21.69 -0.94
C PHE A 307 -6.21 -22.39 -1.45
N VAL A 308 -6.38 -23.59 -2.01
CA VAL A 308 -5.30 -24.34 -2.66
C VAL A 308 -5.72 -24.73 -4.07
N LYS A 309 -4.86 -24.51 -5.05
CA LYS A 309 -5.08 -24.92 -6.43
C LYS A 309 -4.65 -26.38 -6.60
N LYS A 310 -5.61 -27.28 -6.85
CA LYS A 310 -5.41 -28.71 -7.13
C LYS A 310 -5.96 -29.02 -8.52
N ASP A 311 -5.15 -29.65 -9.37
CA ASP A 311 -5.52 -29.99 -10.76
C ASP A 311 -6.10 -28.79 -11.54
N GLY A 312 -5.48 -27.61 -11.34
CA GLY A 312 -5.90 -26.35 -11.97
C GLY A 312 -7.15 -25.70 -11.38
N LYS A 313 -7.73 -26.25 -10.30
CA LYS A 313 -8.94 -25.72 -9.65
C LYS A 313 -8.67 -25.30 -8.21
N TRP A 314 -9.18 -24.13 -7.83
CA TRP A 314 -9.16 -23.68 -6.45
C TRP A 314 -10.15 -24.48 -5.60
N VAL A 315 -9.68 -24.96 -4.45
CA VAL A 315 -10.50 -25.57 -3.41
C VAL A 315 -10.24 -24.88 -2.08
N SER A 316 -11.27 -24.77 -1.23
CA SER A 316 -11.08 -24.28 0.14
C SER A 316 -10.17 -25.24 0.93
N ALA A 317 -9.31 -24.64 1.75
CA ALA A 317 -8.40 -25.29 2.68
C ALA A 317 -8.52 -24.67 4.08
N ASP A 318 -9.70 -24.13 4.41
CA ASP A 318 -9.99 -23.52 5.70
C ASP A 318 -9.66 -24.51 6.83
N GLY A 319 -9.00 -24.01 7.88
CA GLY A 319 -8.54 -24.82 9.02
C GLY A 319 -7.25 -25.62 8.80
N ASN A 320 -6.84 -25.89 7.55
CA ASN A 320 -5.62 -26.65 7.22
C ASN A 320 -4.60 -25.85 6.39
N PHE A 321 -4.79 -24.54 6.27
CA PHE A 321 -3.93 -23.68 5.46
C PHE A 321 -2.58 -23.41 6.17
N PRO A 322 -1.43 -23.51 5.47
CA PRO A 322 -0.11 -23.33 6.08
C PRO A 322 0.09 -21.93 6.69
N THR A 323 0.44 -21.86 7.97
CA THR A 323 0.55 -20.58 8.71
C THR A 323 1.63 -19.64 8.16
N HIS A 324 2.72 -20.17 7.59
CA HIS A 324 3.79 -19.36 6.99
C HIS A 324 3.38 -18.66 5.68
N LEU A 325 2.22 -19.01 5.11
CA LEU A 325 1.64 -18.38 3.92
C LEU A 325 0.54 -17.37 4.26
N LYS A 326 0.32 -17.11 5.55
CA LYS A 326 -0.70 -16.18 6.06
C LYS A 326 -0.08 -14.83 6.42
N LEU A 327 -0.87 -13.78 6.27
CA LEU A 327 -0.66 -12.51 6.96
C LEU A 327 -1.53 -12.52 8.22
N LEU A 328 -0.88 -12.63 9.37
CA LEU A 328 -1.54 -12.77 10.67
C LEU A 328 -2.03 -11.42 11.19
N VAL A 329 -3.17 -11.39 11.86
CA VAL A 329 -3.73 -10.15 12.41
C VAL A 329 -4.07 -10.33 13.89
N ASN A 330 -3.75 -9.30 14.67
CA ASN A 330 -4.10 -9.19 16.09
C ASN A 330 -5.26 -8.20 16.29
#